data_AF-A0A0R2BG49-F1
#
_entry.id   AF-A0A0R2BG49-F1
#
_cell.length_a   1.000
_cell.length_b   1.000
_cell.length_c   1.000
_cell.angle_alpha   90.00
_cell.angle_beta   90.00
_cell.angle_gamma   90.00
#
_symmetry.space_group_name_H-M   'P 1'
#
loop_
_entity.id
_entity.type
_entity.pdbx_description
1 polymer ?
#
loop_
_entity_poly.entity_id
_entity_poly.type
_entity_poly.pdbx_seq_one_letter_code
_entity_poly.pdbx_strand_id
1 'polypeptide(L)'
;MIFTEFHGDIATSGMFMTGMAPNLVAVALAKSLGVHLSWMGWFVAGVVPGLISLICVPLIIYKMYPPEIKDTPNAKEWADKELAEMGKITLPEKIMGGVFIIALILWMLSSFIGLDATTVAFLAVGLLLLTGVLSVKDVLNETGAWNTIVWFSILIFMATELNTLGLIPWLSKALGASLHGVSWIVVLIVLVLFYFYSHYMFASGTAHVSAMYSALLGVAISAGAPATMAAMMLGFTGAIFGSTTQYANGPASALFGAGYVKQSDWWRLNFVLGIFYLIVWGVVGGLWMKVIGLW
;
A
#
# COMPACT_ATOMS: atom_id res chain seq x y z
N MET A 1 20.09 -0.76 -7.51
CA MET A 1 19.31 0.50 -7.41
C MET A 1 17.83 0.21 -7.66
N ILE A 2 17.42 -0.24 -8.86
CA ILE A 2 16.02 -0.56 -9.21
C ILE A 2 15.34 -1.53 -8.23
N PHE A 3 16.02 -2.60 -7.81
CA PHE A 3 15.43 -3.53 -6.85
C PHE A 3 15.21 -2.88 -5.48
N THR A 4 16.15 -2.04 -5.02
CA THR A 4 16.00 -1.27 -3.78
C THR A 4 14.89 -0.23 -3.89
N GLU A 5 14.73 0.40 -5.05
CA GLU A 5 13.65 1.34 -5.34
C GLU A 5 12.28 0.65 -5.25
N PHE A 6 12.13 -0.52 -5.87
CA PHE A 6 10.91 -1.33 -5.75
C PHE A 6 10.53 -1.62 -4.29
N HIS A 7 11.52 -1.92 -3.46
CA HIS A 7 11.29 -2.18 -2.04
C HIS A 7 11.05 -0.91 -1.20
N GLY A 8 11.58 0.23 -1.63
CA GLY A 8 11.23 1.55 -1.11
C GLY A 8 9.75 1.84 -1.37
N ASP A 9 9.28 1.59 -2.59
CA ASP A 9 7.87 1.72 -3.00
C ASP A 9 6.94 0.82 -2.17
N ILE A 10 7.30 -0.45 -1.95
CA ILE A 10 6.51 -1.34 -1.08
C ILE A 10 6.38 -0.77 0.35
N ALA A 11 7.48 -0.32 0.94
CA ALA A 11 7.49 0.18 2.32
C ALA A 11 6.64 1.45 2.46
N THR A 12 6.81 2.43 1.56
CA THR A 12 6.05 3.68 1.60
C THR A 12 4.58 3.47 1.22
N SER A 13 4.30 2.55 0.28
CA SER A 13 2.93 2.13 -0.05
C SER A 13 2.21 1.55 1.16
N GLY A 14 2.89 0.78 2.02
CA GLY A 14 2.31 0.31 3.28
C GLY A 14 2.09 1.43 4.31
N MET A 15 3.00 2.41 4.39
CA MET A 15 2.96 3.48 5.39
C MET A 15 1.82 4.46 5.20
N PHE A 16 1.46 4.77 3.95
CA PHE A 16 0.46 5.79 3.65
C PHE A 16 -0.83 5.16 3.12
N MET A 17 -1.97 5.55 3.69
CA MET A 17 -3.29 5.08 3.24
C MET A 17 -3.52 5.37 1.75
N THR A 18 -2.96 6.45 1.24
CA THR A 18 -3.03 6.87 -0.17
C THR A 18 -1.83 6.43 -1.00
N GLY A 19 -0.93 5.62 -0.44
CA GLY A 19 0.32 5.21 -1.11
C GLY A 19 0.09 4.30 -2.31
N MET A 20 -0.96 3.48 -2.28
CA MET A 20 -1.36 2.65 -3.40
C MET A 20 -2.88 2.48 -3.46
N ALA A 21 -3.39 2.29 -4.67
CA ALA A 21 -4.81 2.09 -4.91
C ALA A 21 -5.42 0.96 -4.01
N PRO A 22 -4.78 -0.22 -3.86
CA PRO A 22 -5.34 -1.30 -3.05
C PRO A 22 -5.56 -0.96 -1.56
N ASN A 23 -4.85 0.03 -1.01
CA ASN A 23 -5.11 0.51 0.36
C ASN A 23 -6.49 1.18 0.46
N LEU A 24 -6.86 1.99 -0.53
CA LEU A 24 -8.17 2.65 -0.56
C LEU A 24 -9.30 1.63 -0.77
N VAL A 25 -9.05 0.55 -1.51
CA VAL A 25 -9.97 -0.61 -1.57
C VAL A 25 -10.15 -1.22 -0.20
N ALA A 26 -9.06 -1.55 0.50
CA ALA A 26 -9.11 -2.13 1.83
C ALA A 26 -9.90 -1.23 2.80
N VAL A 27 -9.70 0.09 2.77
CA VAL A 27 -10.44 1.06 3.58
C VAL A 27 -11.94 1.05 3.24
N ALA A 28 -12.30 1.04 1.96
CA ALA A 28 -13.71 1.02 1.54
C ALA A 28 -14.40 -0.29 1.93
N LEU A 29 -13.71 -1.42 1.78
CA LEU A 29 -14.19 -2.75 2.16
C LEU A 29 -14.25 -2.95 3.67
N ALA A 30 -13.34 -2.35 4.44
CA ALA A 30 -13.42 -2.31 5.89
C ALA A 30 -14.67 -1.53 6.34
N LYS A 31 -14.94 -0.39 5.69
CA LYS A 31 -16.11 0.43 5.97
C LYS A 31 -17.43 -0.30 5.72
N SER A 32 -17.54 -1.13 4.68
CA SER A 32 -18.75 -1.94 4.42
C SER A 32 -18.99 -3.02 5.48
N LEU A 33 -17.96 -3.36 6.26
CA LEU A 33 -18.02 -4.25 7.43
C LEU A 33 -18.10 -3.48 8.76
N GLY A 34 -18.35 -2.17 8.73
CA GLY A 34 -18.49 -1.33 9.93
C GLY A 34 -17.16 -0.88 10.57
N VAL A 35 -16.03 -1.08 9.91
CA VAL A 35 -14.71 -0.69 10.40
C VAL A 35 -14.26 0.60 9.72
N HIS A 36 -14.13 1.69 10.50
CA HIS A 36 -13.73 2.99 9.98
C HIS A 36 -12.24 3.24 10.21
N LEU A 37 -11.46 3.25 9.13
CA LEU A 37 -10.03 3.57 9.16
C LEU A 37 -9.82 5.04 8.79
N SER A 38 -9.08 5.79 9.61
CA SER A 38 -8.68 7.17 9.31
C SER A 38 -7.29 7.21 8.70
N TRP A 39 -7.01 8.23 7.88
CA TRP A 39 -5.69 8.40 7.26
C TRP A 39 -4.58 8.47 8.31
N MET A 40 -4.78 9.28 9.36
CA MET A 40 -3.81 9.42 10.45
C MET A 40 -3.64 8.11 11.24
N GLY A 41 -4.74 7.37 11.47
CA GLY A 41 -4.67 6.07 12.14
C GLY A 41 -3.84 5.07 11.36
N TRP A 42 -4.01 5.01 10.04
CA TRP A 42 -3.20 4.17 9.16
C TRP A 42 -1.72 4.56 9.20
N PHE A 43 -1.43 5.85 9.06
CA PHE A 43 -0.05 6.35 9.10
C PHE A 43 0.62 6.02 10.44
N VAL A 44 -0.02 6.32 11.56
CA VAL A 44 0.53 6.03 12.89
C VAL A 44 0.74 4.53 13.10
N ALA A 45 -0.15 3.67 12.61
CA ALA A 45 0.03 2.22 12.69
C ALA A 45 1.13 1.69 11.76
N GLY A 46 1.31 2.29 10.57
CA GLY A 46 2.28 1.86 9.56
C GLY A 46 3.68 2.47 9.69
N VAL A 47 3.84 3.58 10.40
CA VAL A 47 5.11 4.34 10.41
C VAL A 47 6.27 3.55 11.01
N VAL A 48 6.05 2.82 12.11
CA VAL A 48 7.12 2.04 12.77
C VAL A 48 7.61 0.87 11.90
N PRO A 49 6.75 -0.07 11.45
CA PRO A 49 7.20 -1.15 10.56
C PRO A 49 7.72 -0.62 9.21
N GLY A 50 7.17 0.50 8.73
CA GLY A 50 7.65 1.19 7.53
C GLY A 50 9.06 1.74 7.66
N LEU A 51 9.37 2.48 8.73
CA LEU A 51 10.72 3.01 8.99
C LEU A 51 11.75 1.88 9.18
N ILE A 52 11.37 0.81 9.88
CA ILE A 52 12.22 -0.38 10.00
C ILE A 52 12.51 -0.95 8.61
N SER A 53 11.49 -1.05 7.75
CA SER A 53 11.66 -1.53 6.38
C SER A 53 12.57 -0.61 5.56
N LEU A 54 12.39 0.71 5.63
CA LEU A 54 13.19 1.70 4.91
C LEU A 54 14.67 1.69 5.33
N ILE A 55 14.98 1.32 6.58
CA ILE A 55 16.36 1.21 7.06
C ILE A 55 16.94 -0.16 6.74
N CYS A 56 16.23 -1.23 7.08
CA CYS A 56 16.76 -2.59 7.01
C CYS A 56 16.76 -3.18 5.59
N VAL A 57 15.73 -2.93 4.79
CA VAL A 57 15.62 -3.56 3.46
C VAL A 57 16.76 -3.14 2.53
N PRO A 58 17.15 -1.85 2.43
CA PRO A 58 18.31 -1.46 1.65
C PRO A 58 19.60 -2.16 2.11
N LEU A 59 19.80 -2.32 3.42
CA LEU A 59 20.97 -3.00 3.99
C LEU A 59 20.98 -4.51 3.67
N ILE A 60 19.81 -5.16 3.75
CA ILE A 60 19.62 -6.56 3.38
C ILE A 60 19.93 -6.75 1.89
N ILE A 61 19.36 -5.90 1.04
CA ILE A 61 19.61 -5.94 -0.41
C ILE A 61 21.10 -5.69 -0.70
N TYR A 62 21.72 -4.70 -0.08
CA TYR A 62 23.14 -4.40 -0.28
C TYR A 62 24.04 -5.59 0.06
N LYS A 63 23.68 -6.38 1.08
CA LYS A 63 24.43 -7.58 1.48
C LYS A 63 24.15 -8.78 0.58
N MET A 64 22.89 -9.00 0.18
CA MET A 64 22.48 -10.17 -0.61
C MET A 64 22.70 -10.02 -2.11
N TYR A 65 22.59 -8.79 -2.60
CA TYR A 65 22.67 -8.43 -4.01
C TYR A 65 23.45 -7.11 -4.17
N PRO A 66 24.75 -7.11 -3.84
CA PRO A 66 25.57 -5.90 -3.86
C PRO A 66 25.67 -5.31 -5.28
N PRO A 67 25.67 -3.98 -5.43
CA PRO A 67 25.94 -3.37 -6.72
C PRO A 67 27.40 -3.60 -7.14
N GLU A 68 27.63 -3.75 -8.45
CA GLU A 68 28.99 -3.87 -9.01
C GLU A 68 29.79 -2.57 -8.81
N ILE A 69 29.15 -1.42 -9.05
CA ILE A 69 29.72 -0.09 -8.82
C ILE A 69 29.27 0.39 -7.44
N LYS A 70 30.24 0.57 -6.54
CA LYS A 70 30.02 1.02 -5.15
C LYS A 70 30.50 2.44 -4.89
N ASP A 71 31.30 2.97 -5.81
CA ASP A 71 31.82 4.32 -5.73
C ASP A 71 31.65 5.00 -7.09
N THR A 72 31.17 6.23 -7.03
CA THR A 72 30.91 7.07 -8.20
C THR A 72 31.50 8.44 -7.89
N PRO A 73 32.84 8.59 -7.92
CA PRO A 73 33.53 9.76 -7.38
C PRO A 73 33.11 11.08 -8.06
N ASN A 74 32.66 11.01 -9.31
CA ASN A 74 32.21 12.16 -10.10
C ASN A 74 30.68 12.35 -10.07
N ALA A 75 29.94 11.65 -9.20
CA ALA A 75 28.47 11.74 -9.16
C ALA A 75 27.98 13.18 -8.90
N LYS A 76 28.69 13.93 -8.04
CA LYS A 76 28.36 15.32 -7.77
C LYS A 76 28.55 16.20 -9.01
N GLU A 77 29.70 16.11 -9.67
CA GLU A 77 29.97 16.89 -10.88
C GLU A 77 28.97 16.55 -12.00
N TRP A 78 28.60 15.28 -12.14
CA TRP A 78 27.59 14.88 -13.10
C TRP A 78 26.21 15.45 -12.75
N ALA A 79 25.77 15.34 -11.49
CA ALA A 79 24.50 15.90 -11.05
C ALA A 79 24.45 17.43 -11.20
N ASP A 80 25.54 18.13 -10.87
CA ASP A 80 25.66 19.58 -11.03
C ASP A 80 25.59 19.98 -12.51
N LYS A 81 26.17 19.17 -13.40
CA LYS A 81 26.10 19.37 -14.85
C LYS A 81 24.67 19.17 -15.38
N GLU A 82 24.01 18.05 -15.04
CA GLU A 82 22.62 17.81 -15.46
C GLU A 82 21.69 18.88 -14.91
N LEU A 83 21.87 19.31 -13.66
CA LEU A 83 21.09 20.41 -13.05
C LEU A 83 21.32 21.74 -13.79
N ALA A 84 22.56 22.03 -14.18
CA ALA A 84 22.88 23.22 -14.97
C ALA A 84 22.24 23.16 -16.37
N GLU A 85 22.20 21.98 -17.00
CA GLU A 85 21.55 21.74 -18.29
C GLU A 85 20.02 21.85 -18.21
N MET A 86 19.41 21.40 -17.11
CA MET A 86 17.96 21.58 -16.82
C MET A 86 17.58 23.06 -16.65
N GLY A 87 18.51 23.89 -16.16
CA GLY A 87 18.31 25.32 -16.00
C GLY A 87 17.53 25.72 -14.74
N LYS A 88 16.94 26.92 -14.76
CA LYS A 88 16.22 27.46 -13.59
C LYS A 88 14.84 26.82 -13.47
N ILE A 89 14.44 26.50 -12.23
CA ILE A 89 13.11 25.96 -11.92
C ILE A 89 12.00 26.82 -12.55
N THR A 90 11.17 26.16 -13.35
CA THR A 90 10.15 26.83 -14.16
C THR A 90 8.94 27.22 -13.31
N LEU A 91 8.11 28.13 -13.81
CA LEU A 91 6.88 28.52 -13.10
C LEU A 91 5.93 27.32 -12.88
N PRO A 92 5.68 26.44 -13.87
CA PRO A 92 4.88 25.23 -13.65
C PRO A 92 5.41 24.32 -12.53
N GLU A 93 6.72 24.10 -12.45
CA GLU A 93 7.35 23.30 -11.40
C GLU A 93 7.14 23.91 -10.01
N LYS A 94 7.28 25.25 -9.88
CA LYS A 94 7.01 25.95 -8.62
C LYS A 94 5.56 25.82 -8.19
N ILE A 95 4.63 25.94 -9.14
CA ILE A 95 3.20 25.80 -8.86
C ILE A 95 2.87 24.37 -8.43
N MET A 96 3.38 23.36 -9.14
CA MET A 96 3.21 21.95 -8.77
C MET A 96 3.73 21.68 -7.35
N GLY A 97 4.94 22.14 -7.03
CA GLY A 97 5.50 22.01 -5.68
C GLY A 97 4.67 22.71 -4.61
N GLY A 98 4.15 23.91 -4.91
CA GLY A 98 3.25 24.65 -4.03
C GLY A 98 1.94 23.92 -3.75
N VAL A 99 1.26 23.43 -4.80
CA VAL A 99 0.02 22.65 -4.65
C VAL A 99 0.25 21.36 -3.87
N PHE A 100 1.38 20.68 -4.12
CA PHE A 100 1.76 19.48 -3.37
C PHE A 100 1.93 19.77 -1.86
N ILE A 101 2.63 20.84 -1.49
CA ILE A 101 2.79 21.25 -0.08
C ILE A 101 1.43 21.60 0.54
N ILE A 102 0.56 22.32 -0.17
CA ILE A 102 -0.79 22.66 0.30
C ILE A 102 -1.60 21.38 0.57
N ALA A 103 -1.58 20.42 -0.36
CA ALA A 103 -2.28 19.14 -0.19
C ALA A 103 -1.79 18.38 1.04
N LEU A 104 -0.48 18.32 1.28
CA LEU A 104 0.11 17.71 2.49
C LEU A 104 -0.39 18.39 3.77
N ILE A 105 -0.39 19.72 3.81
CA ILE A 105 -0.88 20.48 4.96
C ILE A 105 -2.37 20.19 5.21
N LEU A 106 -3.19 20.22 4.16
CA LEU A 106 -4.62 19.94 4.26
C LEU A 106 -4.90 18.51 4.73
N TRP A 107 -4.14 17.52 4.26
CA TRP A 107 -4.27 16.15 4.76
C TRP A 107 -3.88 16.02 6.23
N MET A 108 -2.80 16.69 6.68
CA MET A 108 -2.45 16.72 8.11
C MET A 108 -3.53 17.37 8.97
N LEU A 109 -4.22 18.39 8.44
CA LEU A 109 -5.27 19.12 9.16
C LEU A 109 -6.67 18.50 9.00
N SER A 110 -6.85 17.52 8.10
CA SER A 110 -8.14 16.92 7.73
C SER A 110 -8.99 16.48 8.94
N SER A 111 -8.36 15.89 9.94
CA SER A 111 -9.01 15.46 11.18
C SER A 111 -9.49 16.60 12.09
N PHE A 112 -8.88 17.78 11.99
CA PHE A 112 -9.23 18.95 12.83
C PHE A 112 -10.30 19.83 12.17
N ILE A 113 -10.28 19.92 10.85
CA ILE A 113 -11.15 20.82 10.07
C ILE A 113 -12.36 20.10 9.46
N GLY A 114 -12.47 18.79 9.64
CA GLY A 114 -13.58 17.98 9.11
C GLY A 114 -13.57 17.83 7.58
N LEU A 115 -12.43 18.07 6.93
CA LEU A 115 -12.26 17.84 5.50
C LEU A 115 -11.92 16.39 5.23
N ASP A 116 -12.63 15.77 4.29
CA ASP A 116 -12.29 14.42 3.85
C ASP A 116 -11.09 14.45 2.87
N ALA A 117 -10.29 13.38 2.89
CA ALA A 117 -9.08 13.28 2.07
C ALA A 117 -9.34 13.34 0.55
N THR A 118 -10.52 12.88 0.11
CA THR A 118 -10.99 12.92 -1.28
C THR A 118 -11.24 14.35 -1.73
N THR A 119 -11.87 15.17 -0.89
CA THR A 119 -12.06 16.60 -1.17
C THR A 119 -10.72 17.32 -1.35
N VAL A 120 -9.73 17.02 -0.50
CA VAL A 120 -8.37 17.58 -0.63
C VAL A 120 -7.72 17.18 -1.96
N ALA A 121 -7.86 15.92 -2.37
CA ALA A 121 -7.34 15.44 -3.65
C ALA A 121 -8.00 16.14 -4.85
N PHE A 122 -9.34 16.28 -4.84
CA PHE A 122 -10.07 17.01 -5.89
C PHE A 122 -9.68 18.49 -5.93
N LEU A 123 -9.46 19.12 -4.78
CA LEU A 123 -9.00 20.51 -4.70
C LEU A 123 -7.60 20.66 -5.29
N ALA A 124 -6.68 19.74 -4.99
CA ALA A 124 -5.33 19.75 -5.56
C ALA A 124 -5.36 19.61 -7.09
N VAL A 125 -6.11 18.64 -7.63
CA VAL A 125 -6.27 18.48 -9.09
C VAL A 125 -6.94 19.71 -9.71
N GLY A 126 -7.96 20.27 -9.06
CA GLY A 126 -8.63 21.48 -9.49
C GLY A 126 -7.69 22.67 -9.57
N LEU A 127 -6.82 22.87 -8.59
CA LEU A 127 -5.80 23.92 -8.60
C LEU A 127 -4.78 23.70 -9.74
N LEU A 128 -4.34 22.46 -9.99
CA LEU A 128 -3.41 22.15 -11.08
C LEU A 128 -4.04 22.42 -12.46
N LEU A 129 -5.33 22.15 -12.62
CA LEU A 129 -6.09 22.49 -13.84
C LEU A 129 -6.26 24.01 -14.00
N LEU A 130 -6.65 24.72 -12.93
CA LEU A 130 -6.84 26.17 -12.95
C LEU A 130 -5.54 26.93 -13.25
N THR A 131 -4.42 26.43 -12.76
CA THR A 131 -3.10 27.01 -12.99
C THR A 131 -2.48 26.62 -14.34
N GLY A 132 -3.11 25.68 -15.06
CA GLY A 132 -2.63 25.19 -16.36
C GLY A 132 -1.40 24.28 -16.27
N VAL A 133 -1.03 23.82 -15.07
CA VAL A 133 0.03 22.82 -14.88
C VAL A 133 -0.41 21.47 -15.44
N LEU A 134 -1.69 21.13 -15.29
CA LEU A 134 -2.32 20.00 -15.96
C LEU A 134 -3.36 20.50 -16.96
N SER A 135 -3.44 19.85 -18.11
CA SER A 135 -4.56 19.99 -19.03
C SER A 135 -5.64 18.94 -18.74
N VAL A 136 -6.86 19.19 -19.20
CA VAL A 136 -7.94 18.20 -19.13
C VAL A 136 -7.55 16.91 -19.88
N LYS A 137 -6.78 17.04 -20.96
CA LYS A 137 -6.31 15.90 -21.75
C LYS A 137 -5.34 15.02 -20.95
N ASP A 138 -4.48 15.61 -20.12
CA ASP A 138 -3.57 14.85 -19.26
C ASP A 138 -4.36 13.99 -18.26
N VAL A 139 -5.38 14.58 -17.63
CA VAL A 139 -6.26 13.86 -16.68
C VAL A 139 -7.06 12.75 -17.37
N LEU A 140 -7.59 13.00 -18.58
CA LEU A 140 -8.33 11.98 -19.33
C LEU A 140 -7.43 10.82 -19.79
N ASN A 141 -6.16 11.10 -20.10
CA ASN A 141 -5.21 10.08 -20.55
C ASN A 141 -4.53 9.32 -19.40
N GLU A 142 -4.76 9.73 -18.15
CA GLU A 142 -4.28 9.01 -16.96
C GLU A 142 -5.15 7.75 -16.71
N THR A 143 -5.01 6.76 -17.60
CA THR A 143 -5.82 5.53 -17.61
C THR A 143 -5.76 4.73 -16.32
N GLY A 144 -4.68 4.86 -15.53
CA GLY A 144 -4.54 4.22 -14.23
C GLY A 144 -5.63 4.65 -13.24
N ALA A 145 -5.97 5.95 -13.22
CA ALA A 145 -7.02 6.50 -12.37
C ALA A 145 -8.41 5.97 -12.76
N TRP A 146 -8.72 5.96 -14.06
CA TRP A 146 -10.01 5.47 -14.58
C TRP A 146 -10.20 3.98 -14.33
N ASN A 147 -9.16 3.18 -14.60
CA ASN A 147 -9.16 1.75 -14.34
C ASN A 147 -9.42 1.47 -12.84
N THR A 148 -8.78 2.24 -11.97
CA THR A 148 -8.97 2.17 -10.51
C THR A 148 -10.43 2.44 -10.13
N ILE A 149 -11.03 3.54 -10.61
CA ILE A 149 -12.42 3.91 -10.29
C ILE A 149 -13.42 2.82 -10.72
N VAL A 150 -13.29 2.29 -11.95
CA VAL A 150 -14.21 1.28 -12.48
C VAL A 150 -14.15 -0.01 -11.66
N TRP A 151 -12.95 -0.55 -11.47
CA TRP A 151 -12.79 -1.80 -10.73
C TRP A 151 -13.16 -1.64 -9.25
N PHE A 152 -12.81 -0.52 -8.61
CA PHE A 152 -13.15 -0.30 -7.22
C PHE A 152 -14.66 -0.23 -7.01
N SER A 153 -15.38 0.46 -7.90
CA SER A 153 -16.82 0.61 -7.81
C SER A 153 -17.54 -0.75 -7.89
N ILE A 154 -17.13 -1.60 -8.84
CA ILE A 154 -17.69 -2.95 -9.01
C ILE A 154 -17.41 -3.82 -7.79
N LEU A 155 -16.18 -3.78 -7.28
CA LEU A 155 -15.75 -4.68 -6.22
C LEU A 155 -16.32 -4.27 -4.85
N ILE A 156 -16.43 -2.96 -4.57
CA ILE A 156 -17.16 -2.45 -3.40
C ILE A 156 -18.63 -2.85 -3.47
N PHE A 157 -19.27 -2.75 -4.64
CA PHE A 157 -20.65 -3.20 -4.85
C PHE A 157 -20.79 -4.70 -4.55
N MET A 158 -19.94 -5.55 -5.15
CA MET A 158 -19.96 -7.00 -4.92
C MET A 158 -19.77 -7.35 -3.44
N ALA A 159 -18.79 -6.74 -2.76
CA ALA A 159 -18.55 -7.00 -1.34
C ALA A 159 -19.72 -6.55 -0.45
N THR A 160 -20.37 -5.44 -0.80
CA THR A 160 -21.58 -4.97 -0.12
C THR A 160 -22.72 -5.97 -0.29
N GLU A 161 -22.96 -6.45 -1.50
CA GLU A 161 -23.99 -7.46 -1.77
C GLU A 161 -23.68 -8.81 -1.09
N LEU A 162 -22.42 -9.25 -1.04
CA LEU A 162 -22.04 -10.46 -0.29
C LEU A 162 -22.37 -10.33 1.21
N ASN A 163 -22.21 -9.14 1.79
CA ASN A 163 -22.59 -8.89 3.16
C ASN A 163 -24.11 -8.84 3.32
N THR A 164 -24.81 -8.08 2.47
CA THR A 164 -26.28 -7.91 2.49
C THR A 164 -27.02 -9.21 2.25
N LEU A 165 -26.56 -10.06 1.32
CA LEU A 165 -27.13 -11.37 1.01
C LEU A 165 -26.80 -12.43 2.08
N GLY A 166 -26.04 -12.08 3.11
CA GLY A 166 -25.79 -12.93 4.27
C GLY A 166 -24.65 -13.93 4.11
N LEU A 167 -23.84 -13.85 3.04
CA LEU A 167 -22.69 -14.75 2.87
C LEU A 167 -21.66 -14.51 3.97
N ILE A 168 -21.33 -13.25 4.27
CA ILE A 168 -20.36 -12.91 5.32
C ILE A 168 -20.86 -13.41 6.69
N PRO A 169 -22.08 -13.07 7.16
CA PRO A 169 -22.65 -13.65 8.38
C PRO A 169 -22.68 -15.19 8.43
N TRP A 170 -23.00 -15.84 7.31
CA TRP A 170 -23.01 -17.29 7.22
C TRP A 170 -21.61 -17.89 7.38
N LEU A 171 -20.62 -17.34 6.65
CA LEU A 171 -19.23 -17.77 6.69
C LEU A 171 -18.63 -17.55 8.08
N SER A 172 -18.92 -16.39 8.69
CA SER A 172 -18.62 -16.07 10.07
C SER A 172 -19.14 -17.14 11.04
N LYS A 173 -20.38 -17.59 10.87
CA LYS A 173 -21.00 -18.63 11.72
C LYS A 173 -20.40 -20.01 11.48
N ALA A 174 -20.17 -20.39 10.21
CA ALA A 174 -19.60 -21.68 9.84
C ALA A 174 -18.16 -21.84 10.33
N LEU A 175 -17.35 -20.79 10.20
CA LEU A 175 -15.98 -20.77 10.70
C LEU A 175 -15.91 -20.57 12.21
N GLY A 176 -16.81 -19.78 12.80
CA GLY A 176 -16.93 -19.66 14.26
C GLY A 176 -17.13 -21.04 14.92
N ALA A 177 -18.00 -21.88 14.33
CA ALA A 177 -18.20 -23.26 14.79
C ALA A 177 -16.93 -24.14 14.68
N SER A 178 -16.12 -23.91 13.65
CA SER A 178 -14.91 -24.71 13.35
C SER A 178 -13.65 -24.21 14.04
N LEU A 179 -13.62 -22.94 14.43
CA LEU A 179 -12.48 -22.26 15.08
C LEU A 179 -12.68 -22.10 16.59
N HIS A 180 -13.75 -22.67 17.16
CA HIS A 180 -13.98 -22.68 18.61
C HIS A 180 -12.76 -23.25 19.35
N GLY A 181 -12.17 -22.44 20.25
CA GLY A 181 -10.99 -22.81 21.04
C GLY A 181 -9.65 -22.44 20.40
N VAL A 182 -9.63 -21.95 19.16
CA VAL A 182 -8.41 -21.42 18.51
C VAL A 182 -8.26 -19.95 18.87
N SER A 183 -7.05 -19.54 19.28
CA SER A 183 -6.74 -18.14 19.54
C SER A 183 -6.92 -17.30 18.27
N TRP A 184 -7.61 -16.16 18.36
CA TRP A 184 -7.76 -15.22 17.25
C TRP A 184 -6.42 -14.77 16.67
N ILE A 185 -5.34 -14.77 17.48
CA ILE A 185 -3.97 -14.46 17.03
C ILE A 185 -3.51 -15.50 16.00
N VAL A 186 -3.73 -16.79 16.29
CA VAL A 186 -3.37 -17.90 15.39
C VAL A 186 -4.18 -17.81 14.10
N VAL A 187 -5.48 -17.52 14.21
CA VAL A 187 -6.34 -17.31 13.04
C VAL A 187 -5.80 -16.17 12.18
N LEU A 188 -5.51 -15.01 12.78
CA LEU A 188 -5.01 -13.86 12.05
C LEU A 188 -3.66 -14.14 11.37
N ILE A 189 -2.75 -14.87 12.03
CA ILE A 189 -1.46 -15.30 11.42
C ILE A 189 -1.72 -16.15 10.18
N VAL A 190 -2.61 -17.15 10.26
CA VAL A 190 -2.93 -18.01 9.12
C VAL A 190 -3.56 -17.20 7.98
N LEU A 191 -4.48 -16.29 8.29
CA LEU A 191 -5.11 -15.43 7.29
C LEU A 191 -4.10 -14.52 6.61
N VAL A 192 -3.19 -13.88 7.36
CA VAL A 192 -2.11 -13.04 6.81
C VAL A 192 -1.18 -13.84 5.91
N LEU A 193 -0.75 -15.04 6.34
CA LEU A 193 0.11 -15.90 5.53
C LEU A 193 -0.58 -16.36 4.25
N PHE A 194 -1.82 -16.83 4.37
CA PHE A 194 -2.64 -17.22 3.22
C PHE A 194 -2.79 -16.05 2.24
N TYR A 195 -3.12 -14.87 2.75
CA TYR A 195 -3.32 -13.67 1.96
C TYR A 195 -2.04 -13.16 1.31
N PHE A 196 -0.88 -13.28 1.96
CA PHE A 196 0.39 -12.91 1.35
C PHE A 196 0.73 -13.85 0.19
N TYR A 197 0.69 -15.17 0.43
CA TYR A 197 1.13 -16.16 -0.56
C TYR A 197 0.11 -16.42 -1.67
N SER A 198 -1.18 -16.15 -1.46
CA SER A 198 -2.16 -16.22 -2.54
C SER A 198 -1.86 -15.23 -3.66
N HIS A 199 -1.11 -14.15 -3.36
CA HIS A 199 -0.77 -13.13 -4.34
C HIS A 199 0.08 -13.62 -5.51
N TYR A 200 0.82 -14.75 -5.36
CA TYR A 200 1.51 -15.37 -6.50
C TYR A 200 0.56 -15.72 -7.67
N MET A 201 -0.73 -15.87 -7.39
CA MET A 201 -1.78 -16.17 -8.37
C MET A 201 -2.46 -14.90 -8.95
N PHE A 202 -2.05 -13.70 -8.52
CA PHE A 202 -2.66 -12.43 -8.94
C PHE A 202 -1.65 -11.55 -9.66
N ALA A 203 -2.09 -10.92 -10.75
CA ALA A 203 -1.33 -9.90 -11.48
C ALA A 203 -1.72 -8.46 -11.13
N SER A 204 -2.57 -8.29 -10.10
CA SER A 204 -3.05 -6.98 -9.66
C SER A 204 -3.35 -7.00 -8.17
N GLY A 205 -2.66 -6.13 -7.42
CA GLY A 205 -2.95 -5.89 -6.00
C GLY A 205 -4.39 -5.45 -5.77
N THR A 206 -4.94 -4.60 -6.65
CA THR A 206 -6.34 -4.16 -6.57
C THR A 206 -7.30 -5.32 -6.67
N ALA A 207 -7.13 -6.17 -7.69
CA ALA A 207 -8.00 -7.32 -7.89
C ALA A 207 -7.92 -8.28 -6.71
N HIS A 208 -6.72 -8.47 -6.17
CA HIS A 208 -6.49 -9.36 -5.03
C HIS A 208 -7.17 -8.86 -3.75
N VAL A 209 -6.95 -7.59 -3.37
CA VAL A 209 -7.59 -6.99 -2.19
C VAL A 209 -9.10 -7.07 -2.33
N SER A 210 -9.61 -6.69 -3.49
CA SER A 210 -11.04 -6.73 -3.76
C SER A 210 -11.67 -8.11 -3.67
N ALA A 211 -10.96 -9.17 -4.08
CA ALA A 211 -11.48 -10.53 -4.07
C ALA A 211 -11.49 -11.16 -2.66
N MET A 212 -10.52 -10.82 -1.82
CA MET A 212 -10.24 -11.60 -0.60
C MET A 212 -10.36 -10.80 0.69
N TYR A 213 -10.14 -9.48 0.68
CA TYR A 213 -10.02 -8.69 1.90
C TYR A 213 -11.27 -8.76 2.79
N SER A 214 -12.47 -8.52 2.26
CA SER A 214 -13.71 -8.55 3.05
C SER A 214 -13.98 -9.92 3.65
N ALA A 215 -13.73 -10.99 2.89
CA ALA A 215 -13.90 -12.35 3.37
C ALA A 215 -12.94 -12.62 4.54
N LEU A 216 -11.65 -12.36 4.35
CA LEU A 216 -10.62 -12.59 5.39
C LEU A 216 -10.85 -11.72 6.64
N LEU A 217 -11.22 -10.44 6.46
CA LEU A 217 -11.55 -9.55 7.57
C LEU A 217 -12.79 -10.04 8.34
N GLY A 218 -13.82 -10.48 7.63
CA GLY A 218 -15.01 -11.09 8.23
C GLY A 218 -14.66 -12.31 9.07
N VAL A 219 -13.79 -13.19 8.59
CA VAL A 219 -13.31 -14.36 9.36
C VAL A 219 -12.53 -13.93 10.60
N ALA A 220 -11.61 -12.97 10.46
CA ALA A 220 -10.82 -12.48 11.59
C ALA A 220 -11.69 -11.90 12.71
N ILE A 221 -12.67 -11.04 12.35
CA ILE A 221 -13.61 -10.45 13.31
C ILE A 221 -14.44 -11.54 13.99
N SER A 222 -14.88 -12.54 13.24
CA SER A 222 -15.69 -13.65 13.76
C SER A 222 -14.92 -14.58 14.70
N ALA A 223 -13.61 -14.70 14.48
CA ALA A 223 -12.72 -15.40 15.39
C ALA A 223 -12.41 -14.60 16.67
N GLY A 224 -12.91 -13.38 16.79
CA GLY A 224 -12.73 -12.51 17.96
C GLY A 224 -11.52 -11.57 17.88
N ALA A 225 -10.92 -11.40 16.70
CA ALA A 225 -9.84 -10.42 16.52
C ALA A 225 -10.40 -8.98 16.62
N PRO A 226 -9.69 -8.05 17.26
CA PRO A 226 -10.04 -6.63 17.27
C PRO A 226 -10.15 -6.09 15.83
N ALA A 227 -11.33 -5.57 15.47
CA ALA A 227 -11.69 -5.31 14.08
C ALA A 227 -10.74 -4.31 13.38
N THR A 228 -10.39 -3.21 14.04
CA THR A 228 -9.46 -2.20 13.52
C THR A 228 -8.05 -2.78 13.30
N MET A 229 -7.55 -3.58 14.24
CA MET A 229 -6.25 -4.24 14.13
C MET A 229 -6.23 -5.22 12.96
N ALA A 230 -7.24 -6.09 12.84
CA ALA A 230 -7.33 -7.06 11.74
C ALA A 230 -7.44 -6.34 10.38
N ALA A 231 -8.24 -5.28 10.30
CA ALA A 231 -8.38 -4.47 9.10
C ALA A 231 -7.06 -3.81 8.68
N MET A 232 -6.31 -3.26 9.63
CA MET A 232 -4.98 -2.68 9.36
C MET A 232 -3.95 -3.76 8.99
N MET A 233 -3.90 -4.90 9.68
CA MET A 233 -2.98 -5.99 9.33
C MET A 233 -3.20 -6.51 7.91
N LEU A 234 -4.45 -6.78 7.55
CA LEU A 234 -4.78 -7.19 6.19
C LEU A 234 -4.51 -6.05 5.19
N GLY A 235 -4.76 -4.80 5.58
CA GLY A 235 -4.45 -3.62 4.77
C GLY A 235 -2.95 -3.52 4.44
N PHE A 236 -2.09 -3.63 5.46
CA PHE A 236 -0.63 -3.64 5.29
C PHE A 236 -0.13 -4.86 4.54
N THR A 237 -0.73 -6.04 4.75
CA THR A 237 -0.47 -7.25 3.95
C THR A 237 -0.72 -6.99 2.47
N GLY A 238 -1.74 -6.17 2.17
CA GLY A 238 -2.07 -5.63 0.86
C GLY A 238 -0.94 -4.88 0.14
N ALA A 239 -0.02 -4.28 0.90
CA ALA A 239 1.15 -3.61 0.35
C ALA A 239 2.35 -4.57 0.27
N ILE A 240 2.64 -5.29 1.36
CA ILE A 240 3.86 -6.10 1.45
C ILE A 240 3.84 -7.35 0.56
N PHE A 241 2.66 -7.84 0.15
CA PHE A 241 2.59 -8.92 -0.85
C PHE A 241 3.19 -8.51 -2.20
N GLY A 242 3.47 -7.21 -2.42
CA GLY A 242 4.23 -6.75 -3.58
C GLY A 242 5.58 -7.47 -3.66
N SER A 243 6.14 -7.90 -2.52
CA SER A 243 7.35 -8.71 -2.46
C SER A 243 7.10 -10.17 -2.83
N THR A 244 6.64 -10.42 -4.06
CA THR A 244 6.39 -11.76 -4.60
C THR A 244 6.89 -11.87 -6.04
N THR A 245 6.01 -11.71 -7.03
CA THR A 245 6.30 -11.92 -8.45
C THR A 245 6.63 -10.60 -9.16
N GLN A 246 7.17 -10.70 -10.37
CA GLN A 246 7.42 -9.55 -11.23
C GLN A 246 6.13 -8.88 -11.74
N TYR A 247 4.99 -9.53 -11.57
CA TYR A 247 3.67 -9.04 -12.01
C TYR A 247 2.75 -8.69 -10.83
N ALA A 248 3.27 -8.67 -9.60
CA ALA A 248 2.47 -8.42 -8.40
C ALA A 248 1.67 -7.11 -8.49
N ASN A 249 2.30 -6.06 -9.02
CA ASN A 249 1.69 -4.75 -9.23
C ASN A 249 2.38 -4.00 -10.38
N GLY A 250 1.89 -2.77 -10.64
CA GLY A 250 2.44 -1.88 -11.67
C GLY A 250 3.93 -1.61 -11.50
N PRO A 251 4.39 -1.13 -10.33
CA PRO A 251 5.82 -0.92 -10.05
C PRO A 251 6.68 -2.16 -10.26
N ALA A 252 6.24 -3.34 -9.79
CA ALA A 252 6.95 -4.61 -9.99
C ALA A 252 7.17 -4.88 -11.49
N SER A 253 6.12 -4.71 -12.29
CA SER A 253 6.14 -4.99 -13.72
C SER A 253 7.02 -3.99 -14.48
N ALA A 254 6.93 -2.71 -14.14
CA ALA A 254 7.73 -1.65 -14.75
C ALA A 254 9.22 -1.79 -14.43
N LEU A 255 9.56 -1.97 -13.15
CA LEU A 255 10.95 -2.06 -12.69
C LEU A 255 11.61 -3.37 -13.13
N PHE A 256 10.88 -4.49 -13.15
CA PHE A 256 11.36 -5.73 -13.73
C PHE A 256 11.54 -5.63 -15.26
N GLY A 257 10.59 -4.98 -15.94
CA GLY A 257 10.59 -4.79 -17.39
C GLY A 257 11.79 -4.00 -17.92
N ALA A 258 12.48 -3.23 -17.06
CA ALA A 258 13.72 -2.55 -17.40
C ALA A 258 14.92 -3.50 -17.67
N GLY A 259 14.80 -4.79 -17.34
CA GLY A 259 15.78 -5.82 -17.73
C GLY A 259 17.05 -5.91 -16.87
N TYR A 260 17.14 -5.13 -15.78
CA TYR A 260 18.32 -5.08 -14.90
C TYR A 260 18.39 -6.22 -13.86
N VAL A 261 17.29 -6.95 -13.63
CA VAL A 261 17.23 -8.04 -12.62
C VAL A 261 16.71 -9.31 -13.29
N LYS A 262 17.43 -10.42 -13.13
CA LYS A 262 16.99 -11.73 -13.64
C LYS A 262 15.78 -12.23 -12.84
N GLN A 263 14.85 -12.93 -13.50
CA GLN A 263 13.64 -13.45 -12.84
C GLN A 263 13.95 -14.37 -11.65
N SER A 264 14.97 -15.24 -11.77
CA SER A 264 15.39 -16.12 -10.69
C SER A 264 15.85 -15.34 -9.46
N ASP A 265 16.59 -14.26 -9.67
CA ASP A 265 17.04 -13.37 -8.59
C ASP A 265 15.87 -12.58 -8.00
N TRP A 266 14.97 -12.04 -8.85
CA TRP A 266 13.77 -11.35 -8.42
C TRP A 266 12.94 -12.19 -7.45
N TRP A 267 12.64 -13.45 -7.81
CA TRP A 267 11.80 -14.33 -7.01
C TRP A 267 12.50 -14.77 -5.72
N ARG A 268 13.79 -15.14 -5.80
CA ARG A 268 14.56 -15.56 -4.62
C ARG A 268 14.70 -14.42 -3.61
N LEU A 269 15.03 -13.22 -4.08
CA LEU A 269 15.20 -12.05 -3.22
C LEU A 269 13.86 -11.61 -2.60
N ASN A 270 12.79 -11.59 -3.40
CA ASN A 270 11.45 -11.27 -2.90
C ASN A 270 10.93 -12.32 -1.92
N PHE A 271 11.24 -13.60 -2.09
CA PHE A 271 10.86 -14.60 -1.09
C PHE A 271 11.50 -14.33 0.27
N VAL A 272 12.80 -13.99 0.31
CA VAL A 272 13.51 -13.66 1.55
C VAL A 272 12.99 -12.35 2.15
N LEU A 273 12.81 -11.32 1.34
CA LEU A 273 12.29 -10.03 1.79
C LEU A 273 10.81 -10.11 2.21
N GLY A 274 10.02 -10.96 1.57
CA GLY A 274 8.64 -11.25 1.95
C GLY A 274 8.55 -11.83 3.36
N ILE A 275 9.42 -12.78 3.72
CA ILE A 275 9.52 -13.29 5.09
C ILE A 275 9.90 -12.17 6.06
N PHE A 276 10.87 -11.33 5.69
CA PHE A 276 11.25 -10.17 6.49
C PHE A 276 10.05 -9.21 6.71
N TYR A 277 9.30 -8.89 5.66
CA TYR A 277 8.12 -8.03 5.76
C TYR A 277 7.02 -8.67 6.61
N LEU A 278 6.75 -9.96 6.47
CA LEU A 278 5.77 -10.68 7.30
C LEU A 278 6.13 -10.60 8.78
N ILE A 279 7.42 -10.71 9.13
CA ILE A 279 7.88 -10.57 10.51
C ILE A 279 7.76 -9.11 10.97
N VAL A 280 8.25 -8.14 10.19
CA VAL A 280 8.25 -6.73 10.60
C VAL A 280 6.84 -6.17 10.69
N TRP A 281 6.03 -6.34 9.65
CA TRP A 281 4.68 -5.79 9.63
C TRP A 281 3.71 -6.60 10.47
N GLY A 282 3.84 -7.94 10.50
CA GLY A 282 2.98 -8.80 11.30
C GLY A 282 3.30 -8.75 12.80
N VAL A 283 4.56 -8.97 13.18
CA VAL A 283 4.97 -9.04 14.59
C VAL A 283 5.25 -7.65 15.15
N VAL A 284 6.18 -6.90 14.56
CA VAL A 284 6.55 -5.57 15.09
C VAL A 284 5.39 -4.59 14.91
N GLY A 285 4.74 -4.59 13.73
CA GLY A 285 3.53 -3.81 13.49
C GLY A 285 2.38 -4.21 14.44
N GLY A 286 2.14 -5.51 14.64
CA GLY A 286 1.16 -6.00 15.61
C GLY A 286 1.42 -5.51 17.04
N LEU A 287 2.65 -5.63 17.52
CA LEU A 287 3.07 -5.13 18.84
C LEU A 287 2.98 -3.61 18.93
N TRP A 288 3.38 -2.88 17.89
CA TRP A 288 3.27 -1.42 17.83
C TRP A 288 1.81 -0.97 17.93
N MET A 289 0.91 -1.61 17.19
CA MET A 289 -0.53 -1.34 17.26
C MET A 289 -1.11 -1.56 18.66
N LYS A 290 -0.54 -2.49 19.44
CA LYS A 290 -0.89 -2.66 20.86
C LYS A 290 -0.44 -1.48 21.71
N VAL A 291 0.79 -0.99 21.47
CA VAL A 291 1.35 0.17 22.20
C VAL A 291 0.53 1.44 21.97
N ILE A 292 0.04 1.66 20.75
CA ILE A 292 -0.80 2.83 20.41
C ILE A 292 -2.30 2.63 20.73
N GLY A 293 -2.67 1.51 21.37
CA GLY A 293 -4.03 1.28 21.85
C GLY A 293 -5.05 0.88 20.78
N LEU A 294 -4.62 0.30 19.66
CA LEU A 294 -5.53 -0.24 18.64
C LEU A 294 -6.03 -1.67 18.97
N TRP A 295 -5.43 -2.33 19.97
CA TRP A 295 -5.91 -3.57 20.58
C TRP A 295 -5.23 -3.87 21.92
#